data_AF-A0A066RJY3-F1
#
_entry.id   AF-A0A066RJY3-F1
#
_cell.length_a   1.000
_cell.length_b   1.000
_cell.length_c   1.000
_cell.angle_alpha   90.00
_cell.angle_beta   90.00
_cell.angle_gamma   90.00
#
_symmetry.space_group_name_H-M   'P 1'
#
loop_
_entity.id
_entity.type
_entity.pdbx_description
1 polymer ?
#
loop_
_entity_poly.entity_id
_entity_poly.type
_entity_poly.pdbx_seq_one_letter_code
_entity_poly.pdbx_strand_id
1 'polypeptide(L)'
;MNKNFERIEWEVSVDVWHVIGNGPGELDLSHNEKIVRFNQPFIENERMCLTITNSKVAGLKKGMLIQGTPPGVCFTERLAMNNRELEAHLGCKPSLGLLTIKTMLEYDVSVKVHRMALLPSLIRPQEYSERKALPAAYHNWLGERRLAQSLLDVRLIWPEFVLREPDKGSTDVVPDFSVLRELPNLPRDEAGKLWEKFSNVHYHVWLEQADHEKLKSVESLFYISRDSDVTLNWWMYDNQLSFIVSRLQKTLAFVQQVICLQSGVKV
;
A
#
# COMPACT_ATOMS: atom_id res chain seq x y z
N MET A 1 56.25 -9.78 -20.39
CA MET A 1 55.19 -10.82 -20.27
C MET A 1 54.12 -10.27 -19.35
N ASN A 2 53.11 -9.62 -19.93
CA ASN A 2 51.90 -9.19 -19.22
C ASN A 2 51.02 -10.42 -18.99
N LYS A 3 50.69 -10.72 -17.74
CA LYS A 3 49.53 -11.55 -17.43
C LYS A 3 48.47 -10.64 -16.82
N ASN A 4 47.53 -10.25 -17.68
CA ASN A 4 46.22 -9.75 -17.27
C ASN A 4 45.57 -10.83 -16.40
N PHE A 5 45.34 -10.50 -15.13
CA PHE A 5 44.32 -11.20 -14.35
C PHE A 5 42.99 -10.57 -14.76
N GLU A 6 42.29 -11.23 -15.68
CA GLU A 6 40.88 -10.96 -15.94
C GLU A 6 40.11 -11.17 -14.63
N ARG A 7 39.52 -10.09 -14.15
CA ARG A 7 38.54 -10.11 -13.07
C ARG A 7 37.30 -10.76 -13.65
N ILE A 8 37.12 -12.05 -13.40
CA ILE A 8 35.88 -12.75 -13.75
C ILE A 8 34.81 -12.21 -12.80
N GLU A 9 34.07 -11.20 -13.23
CA GLU A 9 32.81 -10.80 -12.63
C GLU A 9 31.79 -11.90 -12.95
N TRP A 10 31.62 -12.84 -12.01
CA TRP A 10 30.43 -13.67 -11.98
C TRP A 10 29.26 -12.78 -11.52
N GLU A 11 28.75 -11.94 -12.41
CA GLU A 11 27.40 -11.40 -12.24
C GLU A 11 26.45 -12.59 -12.37
N VAL A 12 26.09 -13.19 -11.24
CA VAL A 12 24.85 -13.95 -11.15
C VAL A 12 23.76 -12.93 -11.47
N SER A 13 23.33 -12.91 -12.72
CA SER A 13 22.23 -12.06 -13.19
C SER A 13 20.98 -12.47 -12.41
N VAL A 14 20.73 -11.81 -11.28
CA VAL A 14 19.48 -11.98 -10.53
C VAL A 14 18.34 -11.54 -11.45
N ASP A 15 17.38 -12.44 -11.68
CA ASP A 15 16.21 -12.15 -12.50
C ASP A 15 15.49 -10.90 -11.99
N VAL A 16 15.28 -9.92 -12.86
CA VAL A 16 14.56 -8.69 -12.54
C VAL A 16 13.09 -8.85 -12.91
N TRP A 17 12.21 -8.62 -11.94
CA TRP A 17 10.77 -8.70 -12.08
C TRP A 17 10.11 -7.35 -11.85
N HIS A 18 9.22 -6.97 -12.76
CA HIS A 18 8.49 -5.72 -12.74
C HIS A 18 7.07 -5.96 -12.22
N VAL A 19 6.77 -5.50 -11.01
CA VAL A 19 5.43 -5.57 -10.42
C VAL A 19 4.71 -4.26 -10.70
N ILE A 20 3.63 -4.33 -11.50
CA ILE A 20 3.01 -3.12 -12.02
C ILE A 20 1.60 -2.96 -11.47
N GLY A 21 1.41 -1.91 -10.67
CA GLY A 21 0.12 -1.53 -10.11
C GLY A 21 -0.77 -0.76 -11.09
N ASN A 22 -1.95 -0.40 -10.58
CA ASN A 22 -2.97 0.34 -11.34
C ASN A 22 -2.93 1.87 -11.08
N GLY A 23 -1.96 2.36 -10.31
CA GLY A 23 -1.83 3.78 -9.98
C GLY A 23 -1.34 4.64 -11.15
N PRO A 24 -1.21 5.96 -10.94
CA PRO A 24 -0.51 6.84 -11.88
C PRO A 24 1.00 6.58 -11.84
N GLY A 25 1.71 7.08 -12.85
CA GLY A 25 3.16 6.97 -12.95
C GLY A 25 3.62 6.51 -14.32
N GLU A 26 4.91 6.71 -14.58
CA GLU A 26 5.54 6.25 -15.81
C GLU A 26 5.87 4.77 -15.74
N LEU A 27 6.06 4.19 -16.92
CA LEU A 27 6.42 2.79 -17.07
C LEU A 27 7.61 2.73 -18.02
N ASP A 28 8.80 2.57 -17.45
CA ASP A 28 10.01 2.35 -18.24
C ASP A 28 10.31 0.85 -18.22
N LEU A 29 10.09 0.19 -19.36
CA LEU A 29 10.34 -1.25 -19.54
C LEU A 29 11.27 -1.50 -20.71
N SER A 30 12.30 -2.31 -20.47
CA SER A 30 13.21 -2.83 -21.50
C SER A 30 12.62 -4.05 -22.22
N HIS A 31 13.30 -4.51 -23.28
CA HIS A 31 12.99 -5.79 -23.92
C HIS A 31 13.34 -6.97 -22.99
N ASN A 32 12.53 -8.03 -22.97
CA ASN A 32 12.72 -9.27 -22.18
C ASN A 32 12.61 -9.16 -20.64
N GLU A 33 11.94 -8.13 -20.11
CA GLU A 33 11.72 -8.01 -18.66
C GLU A 33 10.52 -8.86 -18.20
N LYS A 34 10.66 -9.53 -17.05
CA LYS A 34 9.60 -10.37 -16.47
C LYS A 34 8.55 -9.51 -15.76
N ILE A 35 7.29 -9.60 -16.19
CA ILE A 35 6.24 -8.70 -15.69
C ILE A 35 5.18 -9.45 -14.86
N VAL A 36 4.77 -8.83 -13.75
CA VAL A 36 3.57 -9.19 -12.98
C VAL A 36 2.47 -8.13 -13.14
N ARG A 37 1.26 -8.57 -13.49
CA ARG A 37 0.04 -7.73 -13.59
C ARG A 37 -1.09 -8.26 -12.71
N PHE A 38 -2.05 -7.39 -12.41
CA PHE A 38 -3.17 -7.70 -11.52
C PHE A 38 -4.53 -7.55 -12.21
N ASN A 39 -5.39 -8.56 -12.06
CA ASN A 39 -6.80 -8.52 -12.51
C ASN A 39 -6.98 -8.16 -14.00
N GLN A 40 -6.04 -8.57 -14.83
CA GLN A 40 -6.07 -8.39 -16.28
C GLN A 40 -6.12 -9.76 -16.95
N PRO A 41 -6.65 -9.88 -18.18
CA PRO A 41 -6.55 -11.13 -18.94
C PRO A 41 -5.08 -11.55 -19.09
N PHE A 42 -4.80 -12.84 -18.89
CA PHE A 42 -3.49 -13.38 -19.24
C PHE A 42 -3.38 -13.45 -20.77
N ILE A 43 -2.32 -12.85 -21.31
CA ILE A 43 -1.97 -12.83 -22.72
C ILE A 43 -0.54 -13.35 -22.77
N GLU A 44 -0.39 -14.57 -23.30
CA GLU A 44 0.93 -15.16 -23.49
C GLU A 44 1.69 -14.32 -24.53
N ASN A 45 2.68 -13.58 -24.06
CA ASN A 45 3.62 -12.83 -24.88
C ASN A 45 4.99 -12.84 -24.19
N GLU A 46 6.04 -12.47 -24.92
CA GLU A 46 7.44 -12.54 -24.44
C GLU A 46 7.71 -11.73 -23.16
N ARG A 47 6.82 -10.80 -22.76
CA ARG A 47 7.03 -9.87 -21.63
C ARG A 47 6.20 -10.22 -20.39
N MET A 48 4.97 -10.68 -20.57
CA MET A 48 4.05 -10.91 -19.45
C MET A 48 4.20 -12.32 -18.89
N CYS A 49 5.02 -12.43 -17.86
CA CYS A 49 5.32 -13.72 -17.22
C CYS A 49 4.25 -14.16 -16.23
N LEU A 50 3.54 -13.23 -15.58
CA LEU A 50 2.61 -13.57 -14.51
C LEU A 50 1.41 -12.62 -14.43
N THR A 51 0.22 -13.20 -14.33
CA THR A 51 -1.00 -12.48 -13.94
C THR A 51 -1.54 -13.07 -12.65
N ILE A 52 -1.84 -12.21 -11.68
CA ILE A 52 -2.50 -12.58 -10.42
C ILE A 52 -3.86 -11.90 -10.36
N THR A 53 -4.92 -12.70 -10.30
CA THR A 53 -6.30 -12.21 -10.32
C THR A 53 -7.01 -12.58 -9.02
N ASN A 54 -7.62 -11.60 -8.35
CA ASN A 54 -8.36 -11.83 -7.12
C ASN A 54 -9.61 -12.69 -7.36
N SER A 55 -10.11 -13.34 -6.32
CA SER A 55 -11.24 -14.27 -6.42
C SER A 55 -12.47 -13.66 -7.10
N LYS A 56 -12.81 -12.41 -6.79
CA LYS A 56 -14.00 -11.74 -7.34
C LYS A 56 -13.89 -11.56 -8.86
N VAL A 57 -12.74 -11.10 -9.35
CA VAL A 57 -12.52 -10.90 -10.79
C VAL A 57 -12.35 -12.23 -11.52
N ALA A 58 -11.76 -13.23 -10.88
CA ALA A 58 -11.59 -14.57 -11.43
C ALA A 58 -12.87 -15.43 -11.40
N GLY A 59 -13.97 -14.96 -10.79
CA GLY A 59 -15.19 -15.75 -10.60
C GLY A 59 -15.02 -16.92 -9.62
N LEU A 60 -14.02 -16.85 -8.73
CA LEU A 60 -13.73 -17.88 -7.73
C LEU A 60 -14.45 -17.57 -6.41
N LYS A 61 -14.84 -18.62 -5.68
CA LYS A 61 -15.39 -18.47 -4.32
C LYS A 61 -14.33 -18.01 -3.31
N LYS A 62 -13.08 -18.48 -3.46
CA LYS A 62 -11.94 -18.15 -2.58
C LYS A 62 -10.62 -18.28 -3.33
N GLY A 63 -9.57 -17.69 -2.77
CA GLY A 63 -8.21 -17.76 -3.32
C GLY A 63 -7.93 -16.73 -4.40
N MET A 64 -6.96 -17.04 -5.26
CA MET A 64 -6.51 -16.20 -6.38
C MET A 64 -6.25 -17.11 -7.57
N LEU A 65 -6.47 -16.59 -8.78
CA LEU A 65 -6.06 -17.23 -10.01
C LEU A 65 -4.67 -16.71 -10.38
N ILE A 66 -3.73 -17.63 -10.57
CA ILE A 66 -2.35 -17.33 -10.99
C ILE A 66 -2.17 -17.96 -12.36
N GLN A 67 -1.72 -17.16 -13.33
CA GLN A 67 -1.50 -17.60 -14.71
C GLN A 67 -0.13 -17.13 -15.18
N GLY A 68 0.57 -17.99 -15.93
CA GLY A 68 1.94 -17.76 -16.39
C GLY A 68 2.99 -18.54 -15.60
N THR A 69 4.25 -18.15 -15.72
CA THR A 69 5.40 -18.85 -15.11
C THR A 69 5.88 -18.05 -13.90
N PRO A 70 5.62 -18.45 -12.64
CA PRO A 70 6.11 -17.78 -11.45
C PRO A 70 7.63 -17.98 -11.24
N PRO A 71 8.28 -17.23 -10.32
CA PRO A 71 9.72 -17.36 -10.05
C PRO A 71 10.13 -18.68 -9.37
N GLY A 72 9.17 -19.51 -8.92
CA GLY A 72 9.49 -20.80 -8.31
C GLY A 72 8.28 -21.72 -8.12
N VAL A 73 8.57 -23.01 -7.91
CA VAL A 73 7.57 -24.10 -7.89
C VAL A 73 6.51 -23.90 -6.80
N CYS A 74 6.90 -23.39 -5.62
CA CYS A 74 5.99 -23.22 -4.48
C CYS A 74 5.35 -21.82 -4.37
N PHE A 75 5.37 -21.03 -5.45
CA PHE A 75 4.94 -19.63 -5.40
C PHE A 75 3.48 -19.48 -4.95
N THR A 76 2.59 -20.33 -5.45
CA THR A 76 1.17 -20.30 -5.10
C THR A 76 0.93 -20.58 -3.61
N GLU A 77 1.64 -21.57 -3.06
CA GLU A 77 1.56 -21.93 -1.64
C GLU A 77 2.09 -20.80 -0.76
N ARG A 78 3.23 -20.20 -1.13
CA ARG A 78 3.81 -19.07 -0.40
C ARG A 78 2.92 -17.83 -0.47
N LEU A 79 2.31 -17.55 -1.63
CA LEU A 79 1.32 -16.48 -1.78
C LEU A 79 0.12 -16.71 -0.82
N ALA A 80 -0.38 -17.94 -0.70
CA ALA A 80 -1.47 -18.24 0.22
C ALA A 80 -1.07 -18.15 1.71
N MET A 81 0.17 -18.54 2.05
CA MET A 81 0.71 -18.36 3.40
C MET A 81 0.86 -16.87 3.76
N ASN A 82 1.52 -16.10 2.90
CA ASN A 82 1.73 -14.68 3.08
C ASN A 82 0.41 -13.89 3.14
N ASN A 83 -0.62 -14.32 2.41
CA ASN A 83 -1.94 -13.71 2.52
C ASN A 83 -2.48 -13.82 3.95
N ARG A 84 -2.38 -15.01 4.57
CA ARG A 84 -2.86 -15.24 5.94
C ARG A 84 -2.04 -14.45 6.97
N GLU A 85 -0.72 -14.42 6.79
CA GLU A 85 0.17 -13.66 7.67
C GLU A 85 -0.14 -12.16 7.59
N LEU A 86 -0.22 -11.59 6.40
CA LEU A 86 -0.53 -10.17 6.21
C LEU A 86 -1.93 -9.84 6.75
N GLU A 87 -2.93 -10.68 6.48
CA GLU A 87 -4.29 -10.49 6.98
C GLU A 87 -4.35 -10.45 8.51
N ALA A 88 -3.59 -11.32 9.19
CA ALA A 88 -3.47 -11.29 10.65
C ALA A 88 -2.84 -9.99 11.19
N HIS A 89 -1.90 -9.39 10.47
CA HIS A 89 -1.24 -8.14 10.86
C HIS A 89 -2.03 -6.87 10.50
N LEU A 90 -2.86 -6.94 9.45
CA LEU A 90 -3.66 -5.81 8.95
C LEU A 90 -5.05 -5.75 9.56
N GLY A 91 -5.57 -6.89 10.04
CA GLY A 91 -6.99 -7.03 10.43
C GLY A 91 -7.95 -6.98 9.24
N CYS A 92 -7.44 -7.08 8.00
CA CYS A 92 -8.21 -7.15 6.76
C CYS A 92 -7.38 -7.80 5.65
N LYS A 93 -8.03 -8.20 4.56
CA LYS A 93 -7.34 -8.77 3.38
C LYS A 93 -6.33 -7.78 2.79
N PRO A 94 -5.07 -8.18 2.54
CA PRO A 94 -4.07 -7.33 1.90
C PRO A 94 -4.42 -7.06 0.43
N SER A 95 -3.87 -5.98 -0.13
CA SER A 95 -3.85 -5.79 -1.57
C SER A 95 -2.99 -6.86 -2.26
N LEU A 96 -3.35 -7.20 -3.50
CA LEU A 96 -2.53 -8.09 -4.32
C LEU A 96 -1.11 -7.54 -4.52
N GLY A 97 -0.96 -6.21 -4.53
CA GLY A 97 0.33 -5.54 -4.69
C GLY A 97 1.30 -5.88 -3.56
N LEU A 98 0.92 -5.58 -2.31
CA LEU A 98 1.73 -5.89 -1.14
C LEU A 98 2.01 -7.39 -1.02
N LEU A 99 0.97 -8.20 -1.21
CA LEU A 99 1.07 -9.65 -1.11
C LEU A 99 2.07 -10.24 -2.12
N THR A 100 2.02 -9.76 -3.35
CA THR A 100 2.92 -10.20 -4.42
C THR A 100 4.34 -9.77 -4.12
N ILE A 101 4.57 -8.52 -3.73
CA ILE A 101 5.92 -8.02 -3.41
C ILE A 101 6.54 -8.85 -2.28
N LYS A 102 5.83 -9.02 -1.15
CA LYS A 102 6.32 -9.85 -0.03
C LYS A 102 6.68 -11.26 -0.50
N THR A 103 5.83 -11.88 -1.31
CA THR A 103 6.04 -13.25 -1.80
C THR A 103 7.22 -13.34 -2.76
N MET A 104 7.37 -12.38 -3.67
CA MET A 104 8.47 -12.32 -4.63
C MET A 104 9.83 -12.20 -3.93
N LEU A 105 9.93 -11.42 -2.85
CA LEU A 105 11.17 -11.19 -2.12
C LEU A 105 11.69 -12.43 -1.35
N GLU A 106 10.88 -13.49 -1.25
CA GLU A 106 11.29 -14.79 -0.72
C GLU A 106 12.02 -15.66 -1.75
N TYR A 107 12.04 -15.23 -3.00
CA TYR A 107 12.79 -15.87 -4.09
C TYR A 107 14.06 -15.09 -4.39
N ASP A 108 15.00 -15.72 -5.10
CA ASP A 108 16.26 -15.09 -5.53
C ASP A 108 16.04 -14.22 -6.78
N VAL A 109 15.27 -13.15 -6.60
CA VAL A 109 14.88 -12.19 -7.65
C VAL A 109 15.03 -10.76 -7.15
N SER A 110 15.20 -9.83 -8.09
CA SER A 110 15.10 -8.39 -7.85
C SER A 110 13.72 -7.91 -8.28
N VAL A 111 13.08 -7.07 -7.48
CA VAL A 111 11.74 -6.56 -7.73
C VAL A 111 11.78 -5.07 -7.99
N LYS A 112 11.32 -4.64 -9.17
CA LYS A 112 11.05 -3.24 -9.49
C LYS A 112 9.55 -3.01 -9.44
N VAL A 113 9.11 -2.09 -8.59
CA VAL A 113 7.69 -1.75 -8.45
C VAL A 113 7.40 -0.48 -9.22
N HIS A 114 6.30 -0.50 -9.98
CA HIS A 114 5.86 0.63 -10.79
C HIS A 114 4.39 0.94 -10.50
N ARG A 115 4.04 2.23 -10.56
CA ARG A 115 2.63 2.69 -10.52
C ARG A 115 1.86 2.20 -9.28
N MET A 116 2.54 2.14 -8.14
CA MET A 116 1.94 1.60 -6.92
C MET A 116 2.55 2.20 -5.67
N ALA A 117 2.00 3.28 -5.13
CA ALA A 117 2.52 3.87 -3.87
C ALA A 117 2.00 3.18 -2.58
N LEU A 118 1.11 2.18 -2.70
CA LEU A 118 0.25 1.70 -1.59
C LEU A 118 -0.49 2.83 -0.86
N LEU A 119 -0.81 3.92 -1.56
CA LEU A 119 -1.52 5.08 -1.00
C LEU A 119 -2.42 5.73 -2.05
N PRO A 120 -3.41 5.00 -2.60
CA PRO A 120 -4.36 5.62 -3.52
C PRO A 120 -5.15 6.71 -2.81
N SER A 121 -5.63 7.68 -3.60
CA SER A 121 -6.51 8.73 -3.08
C SER A 121 -7.82 8.16 -2.56
N LEU A 122 -8.26 8.65 -1.40
CA LEU A 122 -9.59 8.39 -0.86
C LEU A 122 -10.63 9.43 -1.30
N ILE A 123 -10.26 10.38 -2.18
CA ILE A 123 -11.16 11.40 -2.70
C ILE A 123 -12.22 10.75 -3.59
N ARG A 124 -13.49 11.03 -3.30
CA ARG A 124 -14.63 10.58 -4.10
C ARG A 124 -14.87 11.53 -5.28
N PRO A 125 -15.00 11.03 -6.52
CA PRO A 125 -15.52 11.82 -7.62
C PRO A 125 -16.94 12.31 -7.32
N GLN A 126 -17.31 13.50 -7.79
CA GLN A 126 -18.63 14.09 -7.52
C GLN A 126 -19.77 13.21 -8.05
N GLU A 127 -19.54 12.49 -9.15
CA GLU A 127 -20.51 11.60 -9.79
C GLU A 127 -20.63 10.23 -9.09
N TYR A 128 -19.83 9.98 -8.04
CA TYR A 128 -19.81 8.69 -7.36
C TYR A 128 -20.99 8.54 -6.41
N SER A 129 -21.77 7.45 -6.57
CA SER A 129 -22.96 7.20 -5.74
C SER A 129 -22.64 7.17 -4.25
N GLU A 130 -23.46 7.88 -3.46
CA GLU A 130 -23.42 7.87 -1.99
C GLU A 130 -23.68 6.48 -1.38
N ARG A 131 -24.16 5.51 -2.16
CA ARG A 131 -24.41 4.13 -1.70
C ARG A 131 -23.21 3.21 -1.87
N LYS A 132 -22.13 3.68 -2.50
CA LYS A 132 -20.97 2.86 -2.82
C LYS A 132 -19.70 3.55 -2.33
N ALA A 133 -18.94 2.86 -1.51
CA ALA A 133 -17.60 3.30 -1.13
C ALA A 133 -16.62 3.13 -2.30
N LEU A 134 -15.56 3.94 -2.32
CA LEU A 134 -14.48 3.79 -3.31
C LEU A 134 -13.82 2.42 -3.18
N PRO A 135 -13.40 1.78 -4.29
CA PRO A 135 -12.63 0.53 -4.24
C PRO A 135 -11.37 0.66 -3.37
N ALA A 136 -10.74 1.84 -3.35
CA ALA A 136 -9.60 2.15 -2.51
C ALA A 136 -9.94 2.04 -1.01
N ALA A 137 -11.15 2.34 -0.56
CA ALA A 137 -11.49 2.30 0.85
C ALA A 137 -11.54 0.89 1.45
N TYR A 138 -11.38 -0.19 0.67
CA TYR A 138 -11.46 -1.58 1.16
C TYR A 138 -10.12 -2.18 1.59
N HIS A 139 -9.07 -1.36 1.67
CA HIS A 139 -7.73 -1.79 2.05
C HIS A 139 -7.20 -0.86 3.14
N ASN A 140 -6.57 -1.45 4.15
CA ASN A 140 -5.85 -0.70 5.18
C ASN A 140 -4.53 -0.17 4.61
N TRP A 141 -4.57 0.91 3.82
CA TRP A 141 -3.37 1.44 3.14
C TRP A 141 -2.29 1.93 4.10
N LEU A 142 -2.66 2.48 5.25
CA LEU A 142 -1.69 2.88 6.28
C LEU A 142 -0.97 1.65 6.84
N GLY A 143 -1.72 0.61 7.20
CA GLY A 143 -1.17 -0.66 7.65
C GLY A 143 -0.35 -1.37 6.57
N GLU A 144 -0.80 -1.36 5.32
CA GLU A 144 -0.06 -1.94 4.19
C GLU A 144 1.27 -1.22 3.99
N ARG A 145 1.29 0.11 4.08
CA ARG A 145 2.54 0.87 4.06
C ARG A 145 3.42 0.56 5.26
N ARG A 146 2.85 0.35 6.45
CA ARG A 146 3.62 0.01 7.66
C ARG A 146 4.34 -1.31 7.48
N LEU A 147 3.66 -2.30 6.93
CA LEU A 147 4.27 -3.60 6.65
C LEU A 147 5.24 -3.54 5.46
N ALA A 148 4.96 -2.72 4.45
CA ALA A 148 5.85 -2.57 3.30
C ALA A 148 7.20 -1.91 3.67
N GLN A 149 7.23 -1.05 4.69
CA GLN A 149 8.46 -0.39 5.13
C GLN A 149 9.56 -1.39 5.51
N SER A 150 9.21 -2.53 6.10
CA SER A 150 10.21 -3.55 6.47
C SER A 150 10.64 -4.46 5.32
N LEU A 151 9.95 -4.39 4.20
CA LEU A 151 10.33 -5.06 2.96
C LEU A 151 11.38 -4.27 2.16
N LEU A 152 11.64 -3.01 2.53
CA LEU A 152 12.63 -2.17 1.86
C LEU A 152 14.03 -2.79 2.04
N ASP A 153 14.59 -3.20 0.91
CA ASP A 153 15.87 -3.90 0.79
C ASP A 153 16.53 -3.54 -0.55
N VAL A 154 17.81 -3.87 -0.70
CA VAL A 154 18.58 -3.65 -1.95
C VAL A 154 17.96 -4.36 -3.16
N ARG A 155 17.21 -5.45 -2.94
CA ARG A 155 16.51 -6.19 -4.00
C ARG A 155 15.15 -5.59 -4.37
N LEU A 156 14.67 -4.58 -3.64
CA LEU A 156 13.38 -3.93 -3.88
C LEU A 156 13.57 -2.47 -4.30
N ILE A 157 13.39 -2.20 -5.59
CA ILE A 157 13.42 -0.85 -6.14
C ILE A 157 11.97 -0.36 -6.24
N TRP A 158 11.62 0.62 -5.40
CA TRP A 158 10.25 1.12 -5.28
C TRP A 158 10.18 2.64 -5.10
N PRO A 159 10.46 3.43 -6.16
CA PRO A 159 10.59 4.87 -6.05
C PRO A 159 9.29 5.57 -5.62
N GLU A 160 8.11 5.13 -6.08
CA GLU A 160 6.84 5.76 -5.73
C GLU A 160 6.35 5.43 -4.31
N PHE A 161 7.03 4.52 -3.59
CA PHE A 161 6.72 4.27 -2.19
C PHE A 161 7.11 5.43 -1.30
N VAL A 162 8.20 6.13 -1.64
CA VAL A 162 8.75 7.23 -0.85
C VAL A 162 7.90 8.46 -1.05
N LEU A 163 7.25 8.90 0.03
CA LEU A 163 6.41 10.09 0.02
C LEU A 163 7.24 11.36 0.13
N ARG A 164 6.82 12.38 -0.59
CA ARG A 164 7.29 13.76 -0.40
C ARG A 164 6.59 14.38 0.79
N GLU A 165 7.22 15.42 1.33
CA GLU A 165 6.66 16.24 2.40
C GLU A 165 5.25 16.76 2.00
N PRO A 166 4.23 16.57 2.86
CA PRO A 166 2.90 17.13 2.63
C PRO A 166 2.93 18.67 2.64
N ASP A 167 1.93 19.28 2.00
CA ASP A 167 1.75 20.73 2.02
C ASP A 167 1.60 21.29 3.45
N LYS A 168 1.89 22.58 3.61
CA LYS A 168 1.86 23.28 4.90
C LYS A 168 0.49 23.16 5.57
N GLY A 169 0.51 22.87 6.88
CA GLY A 169 -0.63 22.97 7.79
C GLY A 169 -0.40 23.98 8.90
N SER A 170 -1.39 24.15 9.77
CA SER A 170 -1.28 24.95 11.00
C SER A 170 -0.45 24.21 12.05
N THR A 171 0.31 24.99 12.82
CA THR A 171 1.12 24.53 13.96
C THR A 171 0.46 24.83 15.30
N ASP A 172 -0.66 25.56 15.30
CA ASP A 172 -1.33 26.07 16.51
C ASP A 172 -2.27 25.04 17.14
N VAL A 173 -2.49 23.92 16.45
CA VAL A 173 -3.37 22.85 16.87
C VAL A 173 -2.54 21.64 17.24
N VAL A 174 -2.59 21.26 18.51
CA VAL A 174 -2.02 19.99 18.98
C VAL A 174 -2.98 18.85 18.64
N PRO A 175 -2.55 17.87 17.82
CA PRO A 175 -3.38 16.72 17.49
C PRO A 175 -3.43 15.73 18.66
N ASP A 176 -4.55 15.00 18.78
CA ASP A 176 -4.72 13.95 19.77
C ASP A 176 -5.23 12.67 19.11
N PHE A 177 -4.41 11.62 19.13
CA PHE A 177 -4.76 10.30 18.59
C PHE A 177 -5.95 9.69 19.31
N SER A 178 -6.16 9.98 20.60
CA SER A 178 -7.30 9.49 21.38
C SER A 178 -8.59 10.10 20.85
N VAL A 179 -8.62 11.41 20.60
CA VAL A 179 -9.78 12.08 19.98
C VAL A 179 -9.99 11.58 18.55
N LEU A 180 -8.92 11.38 17.79
CA LEU A 180 -9.01 10.87 16.41
C LEU A 180 -9.68 9.49 16.36
N ARG A 181 -9.38 8.61 17.31
CA ARG A 181 -9.99 7.27 17.43
C ARG A 181 -11.48 7.30 17.75
N GLU A 182 -11.94 8.31 18.47
CA GLU A 182 -13.34 8.43 18.87
C GLU A 182 -14.24 9.08 17.80
N LEU A 183 -13.67 9.62 16.72
CA LEU A 183 -14.45 10.27 15.65
C LEU A 183 -15.63 9.43 15.12
N PRO A 184 -15.52 8.10 14.92
CA PRO A 184 -16.64 7.30 14.46
C PRO A 184 -17.80 7.22 15.46
N ASN A 185 -17.57 7.52 16.74
CA ASN A 185 -18.55 7.47 17.82
C ASN A 185 -19.22 8.83 18.10
N LEU A 186 -18.73 9.90 17.49
CA LEU A 186 -19.27 11.25 17.68
C LEU A 186 -20.41 11.57 16.69
N PRO A 187 -21.30 12.52 17.04
CA PRO A 187 -22.26 13.09 16.08
C PRO A 187 -21.56 13.60 14.82
N ARG A 188 -22.18 13.40 13.64
CA ARG A 188 -21.55 13.72 12.35
C ARG A 188 -21.03 15.15 12.23
N ASP A 189 -21.79 16.13 12.74
CA ASP A 189 -21.41 17.54 12.69
C ASP A 189 -20.17 17.84 13.55
N GLU A 190 -20.05 17.16 14.69
CA GLU A 190 -18.89 17.29 15.59
C GLU A 190 -17.67 16.58 15.00
N ALA A 191 -17.85 15.33 14.57
CA ALA A 191 -16.81 14.55 13.91
C ALA A 191 -16.29 15.26 12.65
N GLY A 192 -17.17 15.86 11.84
CA GLY A 192 -16.81 16.60 10.64
C GLY A 192 -15.88 17.79 10.93
N LYS A 193 -16.20 18.59 11.96
CA LYS A 193 -15.35 19.71 12.41
C LYS A 193 -13.98 19.23 12.89
N LEU A 194 -13.93 18.10 13.59
CA LEU A 194 -12.67 17.53 14.07
C LEU A 194 -11.83 16.95 12.92
N TRP A 195 -12.44 16.26 11.95
CA TRP A 195 -11.77 15.83 10.72
C TRP A 195 -11.15 17.00 9.98
N GLU A 196 -11.90 18.08 9.80
CA GLU A 196 -11.41 19.30 9.15
C GLU A 196 -10.24 19.89 9.94
N LYS A 197 -10.40 20.09 11.25
CA LYS A 197 -9.36 20.59 12.14
C LYS A 197 -8.08 19.76 12.03
N PHE A 198 -8.17 18.45 12.22
CA PHE A 198 -7.03 17.54 12.23
C PHE A 198 -6.33 17.40 10.87
N SER A 199 -7.09 17.42 9.78
CA SER A 199 -6.52 17.36 8.43
C SER A 199 -5.73 18.62 8.03
N ASN A 200 -5.93 19.74 8.73
CA ASN A 200 -5.19 20.99 8.51
C ASN A 200 -3.94 21.11 9.41
N VAL A 201 -3.67 20.15 10.30
CA VAL A 201 -2.49 20.18 11.19
C VAL A 201 -1.24 19.82 10.40
N HIS A 202 -0.16 20.58 10.60
CA HIS A 202 1.13 20.33 9.97
C HIS A 202 1.72 18.98 10.41
N TYR A 203 2.39 18.26 9.50
CA TYR A 203 2.90 16.91 9.81
C TYR A 203 3.90 16.89 10.98
N HIS A 204 4.71 17.93 11.18
CA HIS A 204 5.66 17.98 12.30
C HIS A 204 4.96 17.90 13.66
N VAL A 205 3.77 18.51 13.82
CA VAL A 205 3.03 18.46 15.08
C VAL A 205 2.48 17.05 15.31
N TRP A 206 2.03 16.38 14.23
CA TRP A 206 1.69 14.96 14.30
C TRP A 206 2.89 14.10 14.68
N LEU A 207 4.06 14.37 14.10
CA LEU A 207 5.30 13.64 14.34
C LEU A 207 5.73 13.73 15.80
N GLU A 208 5.64 14.91 16.42
CA GLU A 208 5.97 15.12 17.84
C GLU A 208 5.11 14.28 18.80
N GLN A 209 3.87 13.95 18.39
CA GLN A 209 2.92 13.19 19.21
C GLN A 209 2.87 11.70 18.85
N ALA A 210 3.44 11.31 17.71
CA ALA A 210 3.28 9.99 17.13
C ALA A 210 4.30 8.98 17.64
N ASP A 211 3.85 7.74 17.74
CA ASP A 211 4.67 6.54 17.86
C ASP A 211 4.02 5.42 17.02
N HIS A 212 4.68 4.27 16.91
CA HIS A 212 4.19 3.15 16.10
C HIS A 212 2.81 2.66 16.55
N GLU A 213 2.54 2.62 17.86
CA GLU A 213 1.27 2.11 18.40
C GLU A 213 0.13 3.09 18.17
N LYS A 214 0.38 4.40 18.36
CA LYS A 214 -0.60 5.46 18.07
C LYS A 214 -1.00 5.48 16.61
N LEU A 215 -0.04 5.42 15.69
CA LEU A 215 -0.32 5.38 14.25
C LEU A 215 -1.11 4.12 13.87
N LYS A 216 -0.71 2.96 14.39
CA LYS A 216 -1.43 1.70 14.16
C LYS A 216 -2.87 1.76 14.68
N SER A 217 -3.07 2.39 15.84
CA SER A 217 -4.39 2.48 16.49
C SER A 217 -5.43 3.28 15.70
N VAL A 218 -5.02 4.10 14.73
CA VAL A 218 -5.90 4.93 13.90
C VAL A 218 -6.06 4.41 12.46
N GLU A 219 -5.39 3.32 12.10
CA GLU A 219 -5.47 2.72 10.75
C GLU A 219 -6.92 2.40 10.33
N SER A 220 -7.72 1.89 11.27
CA SER A 220 -9.12 1.49 11.07
C SER A 220 -10.05 2.64 10.67
N LEU A 221 -9.63 3.89 10.86
CA LEU A 221 -10.41 5.06 10.45
C LEU A 221 -10.40 5.26 8.92
N PHE A 222 -9.45 4.64 8.22
CA PHE A 222 -9.17 4.90 6.81
C PHE A 222 -9.59 3.77 5.86
N TYR A 223 -10.23 2.71 6.37
CA TYR A 223 -10.72 1.59 5.54
C TYR A 223 -12.02 0.95 6.05
N ILE A 224 -12.68 0.22 5.16
CA ILE A 224 -13.89 -0.57 5.40
C ILE A 224 -13.51 -2.02 5.57
N SER A 225 -13.96 -2.63 6.66
CA SER A 225 -13.91 -4.09 6.79
C SER A 225 -14.91 -4.72 5.83
N ARG A 226 -14.46 -5.73 5.08
CA ARG A 226 -15.33 -6.52 4.20
C ARG A 226 -16.22 -7.50 4.97
N ASP A 227 -15.95 -7.68 6.25
CA ASP A 227 -16.64 -8.62 7.13
C ASP A 227 -17.78 -7.95 7.92
N SER A 228 -18.03 -6.66 7.67
CA SER A 228 -19.12 -5.90 8.27
C SER A 228 -19.98 -5.24 7.21
N ASP A 229 -21.29 -5.42 7.33
CA ASP A 229 -22.29 -4.72 6.50
C ASP A 229 -22.50 -3.26 6.94
N VAL A 230 -21.99 -2.90 8.12
CA VAL A 230 -22.09 -1.55 8.70
C VAL A 230 -20.70 -1.02 9.00
N THR A 231 -20.44 0.23 8.57
CA THR A 231 -19.21 0.95 8.92
C THR A 231 -19.56 2.23 9.66
N LEU A 232 -18.81 2.53 10.73
CA LEU A 232 -18.91 3.81 11.43
C LEU A 232 -18.14 4.92 10.69
N ASN A 233 -17.31 4.57 9.71
CA ASN A 233 -16.57 5.50 8.87
C ASN A 233 -17.46 6.10 7.78
N TRP A 234 -18.51 6.82 8.19
CA TRP A 234 -19.52 7.40 7.30
C TRP A 234 -18.94 8.39 6.27
N TRP A 235 -17.77 8.98 6.55
CA TRP A 235 -17.05 9.86 5.63
C TRP A 235 -16.79 9.20 4.27
N MET A 236 -16.74 7.87 4.21
CA MET A 236 -16.51 7.11 2.98
C MET A 236 -17.65 7.22 1.97
N TYR A 237 -18.78 7.78 2.38
CA TYR A 237 -19.94 8.07 1.55
C TYR A 237 -20.14 9.56 1.30
N ASP A 238 -19.31 10.41 1.90
CA ASP A 238 -19.38 11.87 1.83
C ASP A 238 -18.31 12.42 0.89
N ASN A 239 -18.73 13.09 -0.18
CA ASN A 239 -17.80 13.59 -1.20
C ASN A 239 -16.88 14.69 -0.67
N GLN A 240 -17.36 15.60 0.18
CA GLN A 240 -16.56 16.70 0.71
C GLN A 240 -15.58 16.19 1.77
N LEU A 241 -16.07 15.38 2.71
CA LEU A 241 -15.24 14.87 3.79
C LEU A 241 -14.18 13.89 3.30
N SER A 242 -14.43 13.18 2.19
CA SER A 242 -13.43 12.31 1.57
C SER A 242 -12.13 13.04 1.20
N PHE A 243 -12.21 14.33 0.83
CA PHE A 243 -11.03 15.16 0.57
C PHE A 243 -10.23 15.42 1.83
N ILE A 244 -10.92 15.81 2.89
CA ILE A 244 -10.38 16.08 4.22
C ILE A 244 -9.67 14.84 4.78
N VAL A 245 -10.33 13.67 4.68
CA VAL A 245 -9.79 12.40 5.17
C VAL A 245 -8.61 11.93 4.33
N SER A 246 -8.69 12.02 3.00
CA SER A 246 -7.58 11.68 2.10
C SER A 246 -6.33 12.51 2.39
N ARG A 247 -6.50 13.81 2.73
CA ARG A 247 -5.39 14.67 3.15
C ARG A 247 -4.77 14.18 4.47
N LEU A 248 -5.57 13.94 5.51
CA LEU A 248 -5.05 13.47 6.79
C LEU A 248 -4.35 12.10 6.65
N GLN A 249 -4.92 11.18 5.86
CA GLN A 249 -4.30 9.89 5.57
C GLN A 249 -2.89 10.06 5.01
N LYS A 250 -2.70 10.95 4.03
CA LYS A 250 -1.38 11.22 3.43
C LYS A 250 -0.40 11.81 4.43
N THR A 251 -0.87 12.73 5.28
CA THR A 251 -0.06 13.30 6.37
C THR A 251 0.40 12.20 7.33
N LEU A 252 -0.50 11.34 7.81
CA LEU A 252 -0.15 10.25 8.71
C LEU A 252 0.76 9.21 8.05
N ALA A 253 0.56 8.90 6.77
CA ALA A 253 1.43 8.01 6.01
C ALA A 253 2.87 8.58 5.89
N PHE A 254 3.01 9.89 5.74
CA PHE A 254 4.31 10.56 5.75
C PHE A 254 4.94 10.54 7.15
N VAL A 255 4.19 10.83 8.20
CA VAL A 255 4.66 10.74 9.59
C VAL A 255 5.18 9.33 9.90
N GLN A 256 4.43 8.30 9.49
CA GLN A 256 4.83 6.91 9.63
C GLN A 256 6.14 6.59 8.88
N GLN A 257 6.35 7.17 7.70
CA GLN A 257 7.61 7.03 6.95
C GLN A 257 8.77 7.67 7.70
N VAL A 258 8.59 8.89 8.22
CA VAL A 258 9.65 9.60 8.96
C VAL A 258 10.06 8.83 10.21
N ILE A 259 9.09 8.34 11.00
CA ILE A 259 9.39 7.53 12.20
C ILE A 259 10.18 6.28 11.85
N CYS A 260 9.79 5.55 10.79
CA CYS A 260 10.50 4.35 10.37
C CYS A 260 11.95 4.65 9.96
N LEU A 261 12.18 5.74 9.24
CA LEU A 261 13.52 6.17 8.82
C LEU A 261 14.39 6.62 10.00
N GLN A 262 13.80 7.30 11.00
CA GLN A 262 14.50 7.77 12.20
C GLN A 262 14.88 6.63 13.14
N SER A 263 14.00 5.65 13.32
CA SER A 263 14.22 4.54 14.25
C SER A 263 15.31 3.57 13.76
N GLY A 264 15.65 3.56 12.46
CA GLY A 264 16.50 2.50 11.88
C GLY A 264 15.91 1.09 12.00
N VAL A 265 14.69 0.97 12.53
CA VAL A 265 13.98 -0.28 12.78
C VAL A 265 13.28 -0.70 11.50
N LYS A 266 13.74 -1.81 10.92
CA LYS A 266 12.93 -2.62 10.02
C LYS A 266 11.88 -3.32 10.90
N VAL A 267 10.61 -2.92 10.80
CA VAL A 267 9.49 -3.45 11.61
C VAL A 267 9.16 -4.91 11.28
#